data_AF-A0AA86RIS6-F1
#
_entry.id   AF-A0AA86RIS6-F1
#
_cell.length_a   1.000
_cell.length_b   1.000
_cell.length_c   1.000
_cell.angle_alpha   90.00
_cell.angle_beta   90.00
_cell.angle_gamma   90.00
#
_symmetry.space_group_name_H-M   'P 1'
#
loop_
_entity.id
_entity.type
_entity.pdbx_description
1 polymer ?
#
loop_
_entity_poly.entity_id
_entity_poly.type
_entity_poly.pdbx_seq_one_letter_code
_entity_poly.pdbx_strand_id
1 'polypeptide(L)'
;MSLYQNNIQDNTLTIKNDQNLVSLQFIKNYKVSKLVIEQCKNIDITDIPENITDIKIIKCEIDSLNQIQLKNVVKNFILRYNRINDLAGIEHFVHLTVLNLGGNEIVNISLLARLVNLEDLRLWENKIINISPISLLIKLQVLFLDNNLIRDISSLKNLSKLKQLSLCKNKIQDISVLEFLTNLEELNLAKNYIKNISALKYLKNMKQLIILKNVITNINSMESLTNLQLLDVAQNNIQNINALSKLANINRLSIAQNKISNISPLENMKNLQYLYLGSNKIQDICCLKEMSQLILLSVYDNELEDISTIRDLRQLQVIDMSNNNIDNIDVINHLSKLQKIYANDFQISDLTLIFTRQFENMLELHLCDNDIGNLSPLAKLKTLQQLWLQNNRINDISPLNCLTNLNTLNLQNNEVVDITPLKDIISLNILYLNDNQICDVSCLQACYEILFLNRNFIVKNHNFQKQPTREHILLSNRMKHCFLQSQILNKLSQRQQQTWIKFKNFTKTVQAMTNMGFKYHILFVQAAASTLASIYEHWE
;
A
#
# COMPACT_ATOMS: atom_id res chain seq x y z
N MET A 1 -24.65 -21.20 34.75
CA MET A 1 -23.87 -20.17 35.48
C MET A 1 -22.35 -20.23 35.23
N SER A 2 -21.76 -21.39 34.86
CA SER A 2 -20.29 -21.53 34.75
C SER A 2 -19.67 -21.30 33.35
N LEU A 3 -20.47 -21.09 32.30
CA LEU A 3 -20.00 -21.26 30.91
C LEU A 3 -18.83 -20.34 30.50
N TYR A 4 -18.78 -19.10 31.01
CA TYR A 4 -17.72 -18.14 30.66
C TYR A 4 -16.90 -17.64 31.85
N GLN A 5 -16.98 -18.30 33.00
CA GLN A 5 -16.31 -17.79 34.21
C GLN A 5 -14.78 -17.78 34.07
N ASN A 6 -14.23 -18.75 33.32
CA ASN A 6 -12.81 -18.81 32.98
C ASN A 6 -12.39 -17.76 31.94
N ASN A 7 -13.32 -17.04 31.33
CA ASN A 7 -13.04 -16.01 30.32
C ASN A 7 -12.98 -14.61 30.93
N ILE A 8 -12.94 -14.50 32.26
CA ILE A 8 -12.85 -13.24 32.98
C ILE A 8 -11.39 -12.96 33.33
N GLN A 9 -10.88 -11.82 32.86
CA GLN A 9 -9.57 -11.30 33.21
C GLN A 9 -9.66 -9.77 33.33
N ASP A 10 -9.01 -9.19 34.34
CA ASP A 10 -8.95 -7.73 34.55
C ASP A 10 -10.32 -7.03 34.44
N ASN A 11 -11.32 -7.57 35.16
CA ASN A 11 -12.69 -7.07 35.17
C ASN A 11 -13.39 -7.07 33.79
N THR A 12 -12.87 -7.88 32.85
CA THR A 12 -13.32 -7.99 31.47
C THR A 12 -13.81 -9.40 31.20
N LEU A 13 -15.07 -9.53 30.76
CA LEU A 13 -15.59 -10.78 30.21
C LEU A 13 -15.35 -10.83 28.70
N THR A 14 -14.65 -11.86 28.22
CA THR A 14 -14.39 -12.05 26.78
C THR A 14 -15.14 -13.28 26.25
N ILE A 15 -15.93 -13.11 25.19
CA ILE A 15 -16.65 -14.20 24.51
C ILE A 15 -16.25 -14.17 23.04
N LYS A 16 -15.81 -15.31 22.50
CA LYS A 16 -15.37 -15.41 21.10
C LYS A 16 -15.93 -16.66 20.43
N ASN A 17 -16.30 -16.51 19.15
CA ASN A 17 -16.72 -17.62 18.28
C ASN A 17 -17.91 -18.43 18.79
N ASP A 18 -18.71 -17.86 19.69
CA ASP A 18 -19.83 -18.57 20.28
C ASP A 18 -21.08 -18.45 19.40
N GLN A 19 -21.55 -19.58 18.89
CA GLN A 19 -22.73 -19.65 18.02
C GLN A 19 -24.04 -19.76 18.81
N ASN A 20 -23.96 -19.98 20.12
CA ASN A 20 -25.09 -20.20 21.02
C ASN A 20 -25.32 -19.03 21.98
N LEU A 21 -24.65 -17.90 21.79
CA LEU A 21 -24.80 -16.74 22.66
C LEU A 21 -26.17 -16.09 22.42
N VAL A 22 -27.12 -16.22 23.36
CA VAL A 22 -28.52 -15.81 23.13
C VAL A 22 -28.88 -14.42 23.67
N SER A 23 -28.28 -13.93 24.78
CA SER A 23 -28.67 -12.62 25.34
C SER A 23 -27.66 -12.05 26.34
N LEU A 24 -27.46 -10.72 26.38
CA LEU A 24 -26.57 -10.09 27.37
C LEU A 24 -27.10 -10.13 28.82
N GLN A 25 -28.36 -10.52 29.06
CA GLN A 25 -28.93 -10.56 30.41
C GLN A 25 -28.18 -11.48 31.39
N PHE A 26 -27.65 -12.62 30.92
CA PHE A 26 -26.95 -13.54 31.82
C PHE A 26 -25.66 -12.92 32.36
N ILE A 27 -25.15 -11.86 31.73
CA ILE A 27 -23.93 -11.16 32.14
C ILE A 27 -24.11 -10.42 33.46
N LYS A 28 -25.36 -10.10 33.85
CA LYS A 28 -25.69 -9.53 35.17
C LYS A 28 -25.14 -10.37 36.33
N ASN A 29 -24.91 -11.66 36.13
CA ASN A 29 -24.36 -12.57 37.13
C ASN A 29 -22.83 -12.49 37.28
N TYR A 30 -22.12 -11.83 36.35
CA TYR A 30 -20.68 -11.66 36.40
C TYR A 30 -20.32 -10.29 36.98
N LYS A 31 -19.38 -10.28 37.94
CA LYS A 31 -18.79 -9.05 38.48
C LYS A 31 -17.72 -8.51 37.54
N VAL A 32 -18.15 -7.95 36.40
CA VAL A 32 -17.28 -7.35 35.38
C VAL A 32 -17.75 -5.93 35.06
N SER A 33 -16.86 -5.05 34.58
CA SER A 33 -17.26 -3.73 34.06
C SER A 33 -17.04 -3.58 32.57
N LYS A 34 -16.34 -4.55 31.96
CA LYS A 34 -15.99 -4.54 30.54
C LYS A 34 -16.48 -5.81 29.86
N LEU A 35 -17.00 -5.64 28.65
CA LEU A 35 -17.51 -6.74 27.85
C LEU A 35 -16.87 -6.73 26.46
N VAL A 36 -16.29 -7.85 26.05
CA VAL A 36 -15.72 -8.06 24.72
C VAL A 36 -16.38 -9.28 24.08
N ILE A 37 -17.05 -9.07 22.95
CA ILE A 37 -17.67 -10.13 22.17
C ILE A 37 -17.17 -10.06 20.72
N GLU A 38 -16.62 -11.16 20.20
CA GLU A 38 -16.05 -11.22 18.86
C GLU A 38 -16.52 -12.46 18.10
N GLN A 39 -17.04 -12.27 16.87
CA GLN A 39 -17.42 -13.37 15.97
C GLN A 39 -18.50 -14.31 16.52
N CYS A 40 -19.39 -13.80 17.37
CA CYS A 40 -20.55 -14.54 17.88
C CYS A 40 -21.79 -14.26 17.04
N LYS A 41 -22.80 -15.12 17.09
CA LYS A 41 -24.09 -14.92 16.43
C LYS A 41 -25.23 -14.81 17.45
N ASN A 42 -26.38 -14.32 17.01
CA ASN A 42 -27.63 -14.23 17.80
C ASN A 42 -27.52 -13.39 19.08
N ILE A 43 -26.68 -12.35 19.07
CA ILE A 43 -26.51 -11.48 20.24
C ILE A 43 -27.72 -10.57 20.42
N ASP A 44 -28.48 -10.79 21.48
CA ASP A 44 -29.46 -9.84 21.98
C ASP A 44 -28.79 -8.84 22.95
N ILE A 45 -28.78 -7.56 22.54
CA ILE A 45 -28.20 -6.44 23.30
C ILE A 45 -29.24 -5.56 24.02
N THR A 46 -30.49 -6.02 24.14
CA THR A 46 -31.62 -5.25 24.72
C THR A 46 -31.34 -4.73 26.13
N ASP A 47 -30.72 -5.57 26.96
CA ASP A 47 -30.61 -5.36 28.41
C ASP A 47 -29.14 -5.42 28.85
N ILE A 48 -28.46 -4.28 28.70
CA ILE A 48 -27.07 -4.08 29.12
C ILE A 48 -27.04 -3.89 30.65
N PRO A 49 -26.27 -4.70 31.41
CA PRO A 49 -26.16 -4.55 32.86
C PRO A 49 -25.60 -3.17 33.28
N GLU A 50 -26.15 -2.58 34.35
CA GLU A 50 -25.77 -1.24 34.84
C GLU A 50 -24.30 -1.11 35.28
N ASN A 51 -23.64 -2.22 35.63
CA ASN A 51 -22.22 -2.25 36.00
C ASN A 51 -21.26 -2.17 34.80
N ILE A 52 -21.77 -2.31 33.56
CA ILE A 52 -20.95 -2.31 32.35
C ILE A 52 -20.73 -0.87 31.86
N THR A 53 -19.46 -0.46 31.85
CA THR A 53 -19.03 0.87 31.39
C THR A 53 -18.38 0.83 30.01
N ASP A 54 -17.90 -0.34 29.59
CA ASP A 54 -17.14 -0.54 28.35
C ASP A 54 -17.68 -1.75 27.60
N ILE A 55 -18.09 -1.54 26.35
CA ILE A 55 -18.61 -2.59 25.50
C ILE A 55 -17.85 -2.60 24.18
N LYS A 56 -17.41 -3.79 23.77
CA LYS A 56 -16.79 -4.04 22.48
C LYS A 56 -17.45 -5.25 21.83
N ILE A 57 -18.19 -5.04 20.76
CA ILE A 57 -18.81 -6.09 19.96
C ILE A 57 -18.31 -5.98 18.52
N ILE A 58 -17.75 -7.07 18.00
CA ILE A 58 -17.11 -7.08 16.67
C ILE A 58 -17.55 -8.27 15.85
N LYS A 59 -17.97 -8.04 14.61
CA LYS A 59 -18.32 -9.11 13.66
C LYS A 59 -19.42 -10.04 14.20
N CYS A 60 -20.47 -9.46 14.80
CA CYS A 60 -21.56 -10.20 15.43
C CYS A 60 -22.93 -9.98 14.79
N GLU A 61 -22.99 -9.34 13.61
CA GLU A 61 -24.20 -9.19 12.80
C GLU A 61 -25.37 -8.46 13.50
N ILE A 62 -25.05 -7.48 14.36
CA ILE A 62 -26.04 -6.56 14.96
C ILE A 62 -26.35 -5.46 13.94
N ASP A 63 -27.52 -5.50 13.30
CA ASP A 63 -27.94 -4.56 12.26
C ASP A 63 -28.67 -3.30 12.79
N SER A 64 -29.19 -3.36 14.02
CA SER A 64 -29.95 -2.28 14.68
C SER A 64 -29.62 -2.15 16.18
N LEU A 65 -29.82 -0.95 16.74
CA LEU A 65 -29.65 -0.63 18.17
C LEU A 65 -30.99 -0.34 18.89
N ASN A 66 -32.12 -0.51 18.20
CA ASN A 66 -33.43 0.02 18.62
C ASN A 66 -33.98 -0.61 19.90
N GLN A 67 -33.40 -1.72 20.34
CA GLN A 67 -33.91 -2.52 21.44
C GLN A 67 -33.23 -2.23 22.79
N ILE A 68 -32.30 -1.27 22.85
CA ILE A 68 -31.51 -0.97 24.06
C ILE A 68 -32.28 -0.08 25.05
N GLN A 69 -32.33 -0.47 26.33
CA GLN A 69 -33.00 0.27 27.40
C GLN A 69 -32.33 1.62 27.79
N LEU A 70 -33.17 2.52 28.34
CA LEU A 70 -33.00 3.97 28.52
C LEU A 70 -31.97 4.46 29.56
N LYS A 71 -31.39 3.59 30.39
CA LYS A 71 -30.44 3.98 31.45
C LYS A 71 -29.15 3.19 31.35
N ASN A 72 -28.20 3.67 30.55
CA ASN A 72 -26.87 3.09 30.52
C ASN A 72 -25.82 4.09 31.02
N VAL A 73 -24.80 3.56 31.69
CA VAL A 73 -23.61 4.31 32.17
C VAL A 73 -22.39 4.07 31.27
N VAL A 74 -22.62 3.53 30.07
CA VAL A 74 -21.57 3.14 29.14
C VAL A 74 -20.86 4.41 28.65
N LYS A 75 -19.53 4.39 28.79
CA LYS A 75 -18.65 5.49 28.36
C LYS A 75 -17.94 5.16 27.05
N ASN A 76 -17.61 3.89 26.85
CA ASN A 76 -16.86 3.42 25.70
C ASN A 76 -17.66 2.33 24.97
N PHE A 77 -18.10 2.63 23.76
CA PHE A 77 -18.91 1.71 22.97
C PHE A 77 -18.28 1.46 21.59
N ILE A 78 -17.81 0.24 21.37
CA ILE A 78 -17.13 -0.20 20.15
C ILE A 78 -18.00 -1.26 19.49
N LEU A 79 -18.55 -0.95 18.33
CA LEU A 79 -19.48 -1.78 17.56
C LEU A 79 -18.98 -1.90 16.12
N ARG A 80 -17.90 -2.66 15.89
CA ARG A 80 -17.25 -2.72 14.57
C ARG A 80 -17.71 -3.90 13.73
N TYR A 81 -17.86 -3.71 12.42
CA TYR A 81 -18.16 -4.80 11.49
C TYR A 81 -19.44 -5.58 11.83
N ASN A 82 -20.49 -4.92 12.34
CA ASN A 82 -21.74 -5.56 12.75
C ASN A 82 -22.87 -5.44 11.72
N ARG A 83 -22.66 -4.72 10.60
CA ARG A 83 -23.69 -4.40 9.58
C ARG A 83 -24.76 -3.41 10.06
N ILE A 84 -24.47 -2.61 11.09
CA ILE A 84 -25.39 -1.58 11.60
C ILE A 84 -25.74 -0.61 10.46
N ASN A 85 -27.03 -0.41 10.19
CA ASN A 85 -27.50 0.57 9.21
C ASN A 85 -28.44 1.62 9.82
N ASP A 86 -29.07 1.28 10.96
CA ASP A 86 -29.94 2.15 11.75
C ASP A 86 -29.32 2.40 13.13
N LEU A 87 -29.30 3.66 13.53
CA LEU A 87 -28.75 4.10 14.80
C LEU A 87 -29.81 4.38 15.87
N ALA A 88 -31.10 4.16 15.61
CA ALA A 88 -32.12 4.34 16.63
C ALA A 88 -31.79 3.57 17.92
N GLY A 89 -32.02 4.21 19.07
CA GLY A 89 -31.58 3.74 20.38
C GLY A 89 -30.19 4.24 20.81
N ILE A 90 -29.32 4.69 19.89
CA ILE A 90 -28.01 5.24 20.26
C ILE A 90 -28.13 6.50 21.13
N GLU A 91 -29.23 7.26 20.97
CA GLU A 91 -29.50 8.48 21.73
C GLU A 91 -29.59 8.27 23.24
N HIS A 92 -29.81 7.04 23.71
CA HIS A 92 -29.89 6.70 25.13
C HIS A 92 -28.51 6.66 25.80
N PHE A 93 -27.43 6.59 25.00
CA PHE A 93 -26.05 6.53 25.48
C PHE A 93 -25.43 7.90 25.75
N VAL A 94 -26.12 8.74 26.52
CA VAL A 94 -25.75 10.17 26.73
C VAL A 94 -24.43 10.39 27.48
N HIS A 95 -23.88 9.34 28.09
CA HIS A 95 -22.60 9.36 28.82
C HIS A 95 -21.39 8.93 27.98
N LEU A 96 -21.58 8.62 26.69
CA LEU A 96 -20.48 8.22 25.82
C LEU A 96 -19.43 9.31 25.68
N THR A 97 -18.19 8.90 25.87
CA THR A 97 -16.98 9.67 25.54
C THR A 97 -16.27 9.08 24.32
N VAL A 98 -16.39 7.76 24.10
CA VAL A 98 -15.80 7.06 22.96
C VAL A 98 -16.87 6.22 22.25
N LEU A 99 -17.05 6.46 20.95
CA LEU A 99 -17.93 5.68 20.10
C LEU A 99 -17.20 5.26 18.83
N ASN A 100 -17.14 3.95 18.58
CA ASN A 100 -16.52 3.40 17.38
C ASN A 100 -17.49 2.46 16.65
N LEU A 101 -18.02 2.95 15.53
CA LEU A 101 -18.96 2.29 14.64
C LEU A 101 -18.33 1.97 13.28
N GLY A 102 -17.01 1.76 13.25
CA GLY A 102 -16.29 1.51 12.00
C GLY A 102 -16.63 0.17 11.34
N GLY A 103 -16.71 0.15 10.00
CA GLY A 103 -16.98 -1.07 9.22
C GLY A 103 -18.44 -1.49 9.19
N ASN A 104 -19.38 -0.55 9.31
CA ASN A 104 -20.82 -0.83 9.27
C ASN A 104 -21.45 -0.31 7.96
N GLU A 105 -22.77 -0.20 7.92
CA GLU A 105 -23.54 0.22 6.75
C GLU A 105 -24.31 1.52 7.00
N ILE A 106 -23.81 2.35 7.93
CA ILE A 106 -24.49 3.56 8.39
C ILE A 106 -24.51 4.61 7.28
N VAL A 107 -25.70 5.17 7.02
CA VAL A 107 -25.90 6.30 6.10
C VAL A 107 -26.26 7.56 6.87
N ASN A 108 -27.17 7.45 7.83
CA ASN A 108 -27.70 8.57 8.60
C ASN A 108 -27.13 8.59 10.01
N ILE A 109 -26.51 9.71 10.40
CA ILE A 109 -25.94 9.93 11.73
C ILE A 109 -26.65 11.03 12.53
N SER A 110 -27.90 11.38 12.17
CA SER A 110 -28.67 12.46 12.82
C SER A 110 -28.79 12.29 14.33
N LEU A 111 -28.92 11.05 14.80
CA LEU A 111 -29.06 10.74 16.22
C LEU A 111 -27.79 10.98 17.02
N LEU A 112 -26.62 11.01 16.38
CA LEU A 112 -25.35 11.31 17.06
C LEU A 112 -25.32 12.74 17.61
N ALA A 113 -26.14 13.67 17.08
CA ALA A 113 -26.27 15.04 17.57
C ALA A 113 -26.59 15.13 19.08
N ARG A 114 -27.17 14.06 19.67
CA ARG A 114 -27.52 13.99 21.10
C ARG A 114 -26.33 13.62 22.00
N LEU A 115 -25.25 13.08 21.43
CA LEU A 115 -24.11 12.53 22.17
C LEU A 115 -23.02 13.57 22.43
N VAL A 116 -23.41 14.72 22.98
CA VAL A 116 -22.58 15.93 23.11
C VAL A 116 -21.33 15.77 24.01
N ASN A 117 -21.21 14.63 24.70
CA ASN A 117 -20.06 14.29 25.53
C ASN A 117 -18.95 13.55 24.80
N LEU A 118 -19.14 13.21 23.51
CA LEU A 118 -18.14 12.48 22.73
C LEU A 118 -16.83 13.26 22.58
N GLU A 119 -15.73 12.56 22.85
CA GLU A 119 -14.35 13.01 22.68
C GLU A 119 -13.62 12.24 21.57
N ASP A 120 -13.99 10.97 21.34
CA ASP A 120 -13.48 10.11 20.27
C ASP A 120 -14.65 9.49 19.49
N LEU A 121 -14.77 9.84 18.21
CA LEU A 121 -15.79 9.30 17.30
C LEU A 121 -15.14 8.68 16.07
N ARG A 122 -15.40 7.39 15.86
CA ARG A 122 -14.88 6.63 14.72
C ARG A 122 -16.01 6.01 13.93
N LEU A 123 -16.11 6.40 12.66
CA LEU A 123 -17.17 6.05 11.71
C LEU A 123 -16.57 5.62 10.36
N TRP A 124 -15.31 5.19 10.33
CA TRP A 124 -14.64 4.75 9.11
C TRP A 124 -15.34 3.54 8.46
N GLU A 125 -15.24 3.40 7.14
CA GLU A 125 -15.86 2.31 6.36
C GLU A 125 -17.37 2.19 6.64
N ASN A 126 -18.10 3.24 6.26
CA ASN A 126 -19.56 3.33 6.28
C ASN A 126 -20.05 3.93 4.94
N LYS A 127 -21.32 4.34 4.86
CA LYS A 127 -21.95 4.93 3.67
C LYS A 127 -22.38 6.38 3.92
N ILE A 128 -21.70 7.09 4.81
CA ILE A 128 -22.09 8.43 5.28
C ILE A 128 -21.80 9.47 4.19
N ILE A 129 -22.78 10.36 3.95
CA ILE A 129 -22.65 11.49 3.03
C ILE A 129 -22.71 12.81 3.80
N ASN A 130 -23.68 12.94 4.72
CA ASN A 130 -23.92 14.16 5.48
C ASN A 130 -23.37 14.03 6.89
N ILE A 131 -22.46 14.94 7.26
CA ILE A 131 -21.90 15.02 8.60
C ILE A 131 -22.40 16.20 9.43
N SER A 132 -23.41 16.95 8.98
CA SER A 132 -23.98 18.07 9.73
C SER A 132 -24.32 17.78 11.20
N PRO A 133 -24.79 16.57 11.60
CA PRO A 133 -25.08 16.28 13.00
C PRO A 133 -23.88 16.37 13.95
N ILE A 134 -22.64 16.24 13.44
CA ILE A 134 -21.45 16.30 14.30
C ILE A 134 -21.09 17.71 14.75
N SER A 135 -21.70 18.77 14.18
CA SER A 135 -21.38 20.16 14.51
C SER A 135 -21.65 20.51 15.98
N LEU A 136 -22.47 19.71 16.68
CA LEU A 136 -22.78 19.85 18.10
C LEU A 136 -21.80 19.13 19.01
N LEU A 137 -20.93 18.27 18.47
CA LEU A 137 -20.00 17.42 19.22
C LEU A 137 -18.69 18.16 19.54
N ILE A 138 -18.81 19.34 20.13
CA ILE A 138 -17.70 20.30 20.34
C ILE A 138 -16.58 19.81 21.27
N LYS A 139 -16.78 18.68 21.95
CA LYS A 139 -15.76 18.04 22.81
C LYS A 139 -14.83 17.09 22.03
N LEU A 140 -15.11 16.81 20.77
CA LEU A 140 -14.31 15.89 19.96
C LEU A 140 -12.84 16.32 19.89
N GLN A 141 -11.97 15.36 20.18
CA GLN A 141 -10.52 15.42 20.05
C GLN A 141 -10.02 14.49 18.95
N VAL A 142 -10.73 13.36 18.73
CA VAL A 142 -10.43 12.37 17.69
C VAL A 142 -11.67 12.15 16.84
N LEU A 143 -11.53 12.28 15.52
CA LEU A 143 -12.59 12.04 14.56
C LEU A 143 -12.08 11.29 13.33
N PHE A 144 -12.51 10.03 13.16
CA PHE A 144 -12.15 9.21 12.00
C PHE A 144 -13.39 8.89 11.16
N LEU A 145 -13.37 9.33 9.91
CA LEU A 145 -14.47 9.27 8.93
C LEU A 145 -13.98 8.68 7.60
N ASP A 146 -12.90 7.89 7.63
CA ASP A 146 -12.29 7.31 6.43
C ASP A 146 -13.24 6.42 5.64
N ASN A 147 -13.05 6.30 4.33
CA ASN A 147 -13.83 5.40 3.47
C ASN A 147 -15.35 5.59 3.62
N ASN A 148 -15.80 6.82 3.39
CA ASN A 148 -17.20 7.21 3.33
C ASN A 148 -17.48 7.93 2.00
N LEU A 149 -18.61 8.64 1.88
CA LEU A 149 -19.03 9.35 0.68
C LEU A 149 -19.12 10.87 0.90
N ILE A 150 -18.37 11.40 1.87
CA ILE A 150 -18.44 12.79 2.33
C ILE A 150 -17.86 13.72 1.27
N ARG A 151 -18.54 14.85 1.04
CA ARG A 151 -18.09 15.95 0.16
C ARG A 151 -17.91 17.24 0.92
N ASP A 152 -18.93 17.61 1.69
CA ASP A 152 -18.97 18.83 2.49
C ASP A 152 -18.49 18.53 3.91
N ILE A 153 -17.50 19.30 4.37
CA ILE A 153 -16.95 19.23 5.71
C ILE A 153 -17.14 20.51 6.52
N SER A 154 -17.98 21.45 6.06
CA SER A 154 -18.27 22.74 6.71
C SER A 154 -18.72 22.60 8.17
N SER A 155 -19.35 21.47 8.51
CA SER A 155 -19.82 21.14 9.86
C SER A 155 -18.70 20.97 10.89
N LEU A 156 -17.44 20.83 10.45
CA LEU A 156 -16.28 20.75 11.34
C LEU A 156 -15.91 22.10 11.99
N LYS A 157 -16.43 23.23 11.48
CA LYS A 157 -15.98 24.60 11.84
C LYS A 157 -15.78 24.85 13.34
N ASN A 158 -16.66 24.33 14.18
CA ASN A 158 -16.66 24.59 15.63
C ASN A 158 -15.95 23.51 16.46
N LEU A 159 -15.37 22.48 15.83
CA LEU A 159 -14.70 21.38 16.51
C LEU A 159 -13.25 21.73 16.86
N SER A 160 -13.04 22.88 17.49
CA SER A 160 -11.71 23.45 17.74
C SER A 160 -10.82 22.62 18.67
N LYS A 161 -11.38 21.64 19.39
CA LYS A 161 -10.64 20.68 20.24
C LYS A 161 -10.03 19.51 19.49
N LEU A 162 -10.33 19.35 18.19
CA LEU A 162 -9.78 18.27 17.39
C LEU A 162 -8.25 18.33 17.36
N LYS A 163 -7.64 17.19 17.69
CA LYS A 163 -6.20 16.93 17.58
C LYS A 163 -5.90 15.94 16.46
N GLN A 164 -6.79 14.97 16.24
CA GLN A 164 -6.65 13.95 15.22
C GLN A 164 -7.89 13.91 14.32
N LEU A 165 -7.68 14.09 13.02
CA LEU A 165 -8.75 14.04 12.02
C LEU A 165 -8.34 13.16 10.85
N SER A 166 -9.16 12.16 10.55
CA SER A 166 -8.96 11.29 9.38
C SER A 166 -10.21 11.26 8.51
N LEU A 167 -10.05 11.63 7.24
CA LEU A 167 -11.08 11.74 6.22
C LEU A 167 -10.61 11.07 4.91
N CYS A 168 -9.69 10.10 5.00
CA CYS A 168 -9.10 9.41 3.86
C CYS A 168 -10.19 8.69 3.04
N LYS A 169 -10.03 8.61 1.71
CA LYS A 169 -10.98 7.94 0.80
C LYS A 169 -12.41 8.49 0.94
N ASN A 170 -12.57 9.80 0.75
CA ASN A 170 -13.87 10.46 0.63
C ASN A 170 -13.97 11.15 -0.74
N LYS A 171 -14.87 12.13 -0.88
CA LYS A 171 -15.09 12.90 -2.10
C LYS A 171 -14.87 14.40 -1.87
N ILE A 172 -13.97 14.75 -0.96
CA ILE A 172 -13.72 16.12 -0.52
C ILE A 172 -12.89 16.89 -1.56
N GLN A 173 -13.25 18.15 -1.78
CA GLN A 173 -12.52 19.09 -2.64
C GLN A 173 -12.14 20.36 -1.88
N ASP A 174 -13.11 20.93 -1.16
CA ASP A 174 -12.91 22.12 -0.35
C ASP A 174 -12.54 21.74 1.08
N ILE A 175 -11.41 22.28 1.54
CA ILE A 175 -10.92 22.14 2.91
C ILE A 175 -10.78 23.47 3.63
N SER A 176 -11.41 24.54 3.13
CA SER A 176 -11.40 25.89 3.69
C SER A 176 -11.70 25.90 5.19
N VAL A 177 -12.70 25.12 5.63
CA VAL A 177 -13.11 24.97 7.03
C VAL A 177 -11.98 24.55 7.98
N LEU A 178 -10.91 23.91 7.47
CA LEU A 178 -9.81 23.48 8.33
C LEU A 178 -9.02 24.65 8.91
N GLU A 179 -9.16 25.87 8.37
CA GLU A 179 -8.50 27.05 8.93
C GLU A 179 -8.88 27.33 10.40
N PHE A 180 -10.03 26.83 10.85
CA PHE A 180 -10.53 26.98 12.21
C PHE A 180 -10.01 25.89 13.18
N LEU A 181 -9.40 24.81 12.67
CA LEU A 181 -9.00 23.64 13.45
C LEU A 181 -7.52 23.69 13.88
N THR A 182 -7.10 24.82 14.45
CA THR A 182 -5.68 25.14 14.72
C THR A 182 -4.98 24.23 15.74
N ASN A 183 -5.73 23.40 16.48
CA ASN A 183 -5.20 22.42 17.43
C ASN A 183 -4.89 21.05 16.79
N LEU A 184 -5.11 20.88 15.49
CA LEU A 184 -4.79 19.64 14.80
C LEU A 184 -3.29 19.34 14.86
N GLU A 185 -2.97 18.12 15.29
CA GLU A 185 -1.63 17.54 15.33
C GLU A 185 -1.47 16.45 14.25
N GLU A 186 -2.55 15.74 13.92
CA GLU A 186 -2.55 14.68 12.92
C GLU A 186 -3.73 14.84 11.96
N LEU A 187 -3.44 14.90 10.67
CA LEU A 187 -4.43 15.08 9.62
C LEU A 187 -4.19 14.11 8.46
N ASN A 188 -5.20 13.30 8.15
CA ASN A 188 -5.20 12.42 7.00
C ASN A 188 -6.37 12.74 6.05
N LEU A 189 -6.02 13.26 4.88
CA LEU A 189 -6.92 13.63 3.79
C LEU A 189 -6.62 12.86 2.50
N ALA A 190 -5.89 11.75 2.59
CA ALA A 190 -5.48 10.98 1.43
C ALA A 190 -6.68 10.48 0.59
N LYS A 191 -6.45 10.28 -0.71
CA LYS A 191 -7.45 9.69 -1.63
C LYS A 191 -8.75 10.50 -1.69
N ASN A 192 -8.63 11.82 -1.83
CA ASN A 192 -9.73 12.76 -2.07
C ASN A 192 -9.52 13.47 -3.43
N TYR A 193 -10.17 14.61 -3.64
CA TYR A 193 -10.08 15.41 -4.87
C TYR A 193 -9.58 16.84 -4.56
N ILE A 194 -8.74 16.98 -3.54
CA ILE A 194 -8.30 18.29 -3.04
C ILE A 194 -7.28 18.89 -4.01
N LYS A 195 -7.50 20.17 -4.35
CA LYS A 195 -6.58 20.97 -5.16
C LYS A 195 -5.99 22.14 -4.38
N ASN A 196 -6.85 22.88 -3.69
CA ASN A 196 -6.47 24.04 -2.91
C ASN A 196 -6.25 23.65 -1.44
N ILE A 197 -5.04 23.91 -0.94
CA ILE A 197 -4.64 23.62 0.43
C ILE A 197 -4.30 24.88 1.24
N SER A 198 -4.80 26.05 0.83
CA SER A 198 -4.50 27.33 1.49
C SER A 198 -4.88 27.35 2.97
N ALA A 199 -5.91 26.60 3.36
CA ALA A 199 -6.36 26.47 4.75
C ALA A 199 -5.30 25.87 5.68
N LEU A 200 -4.37 25.06 5.15
CA LEU A 200 -3.37 24.37 5.98
C LEU A 200 -2.38 25.34 6.63
N LYS A 201 -2.17 26.55 6.10
CA LYS A 201 -1.20 27.51 6.63
C LYS A 201 -1.44 27.92 8.09
N TYR A 202 -2.68 27.72 8.58
CA TYR A 202 -3.09 28.04 9.94
C TYR A 202 -2.84 26.90 10.95
N LEU A 203 -2.55 25.68 10.49
CA LEU A 203 -2.45 24.47 11.31
C LEU A 203 -1.06 24.26 11.91
N LYS A 204 -0.54 25.24 12.65
CA LYS A 204 0.88 25.28 13.09
C LYS A 204 1.28 24.17 14.08
N ASN A 205 0.32 23.50 14.71
CA ASN A 205 0.56 22.38 15.63
C ASN A 205 0.71 21.03 14.92
N MET A 206 0.58 20.99 13.59
CA MET A 206 0.64 19.78 12.80
C MET A 206 1.99 19.07 12.97
N LYS A 207 1.94 17.78 13.32
CA LYS A 207 3.07 16.85 13.40
C LYS A 207 3.05 15.84 12.26
N GLN A 208 1.85 15.42 11.85
CA GLN A 208 1.67 14.44 10.78
C GLN A 208 0.63 14.91 9.77
N LEU A 209 1.02 15.01 8.50
CA LEU A 209 0.13 15.36 7.41
C LEU A 209 0.22 14.32 6.29
N ILE A 210 -0.90 13.65 6.05
CA ILE A 210 -1.05 12.65 4.98
C ILE A 210 -2.12 13.15 4.01
N ILE A 211 -1.73 13.54 2.80
CA ILE A 211 -2.63 14.07 1.76
C ILE A 211 -2.33 13.46 0.38
N LEU A 212 -1.74 12.26 0.37
CA LEU A 212 -1.41 11.52 -0.85
C LEU A 212 -2.65 11.19 -1.71
N LYS A 213 -2.47 11.03 -3.02
CA LYS A 213 -3.55 10.71 -3.98
C LYS A 213 -4.66 11.77 -3.97
N ASN A 214 -4.27 13.00 -4.28
CA ASN A 214 -5.16 14.14 -4.50
C ASN A 214 -4.80 14.77 -5.87
N VAL A 215 -5.16 16.04 -6.11
CA VAL A 215 -4.85 16.76 -7.35
C VAL A 215 -4.09 18.06 -7.05
N ILE A 216 -3.25 18.05 -6.01
CA ILE A 216 -2.49 19.21 -5.53
C ILE A 216 -1.35 19.52 -6.50
N THR A 217 -1.17 20.80 -6.81
CA THR A 217 -0.04 21.30 -7.63
C THR A 217 0.85 22.29 -6.88
N ASN A 218 0.29 23.01 -5.89
CA ASN A 218 0.97 24.06 -5.14
C ASN A 218 0.93 23.72 -3.65
N ILE A 219 2.10 23.72 -3.01
CA ILE A 219 2.27 23.40 -1.58
C ILE A 219 2.77 24.58 -0.72
N ASN A 220 2.76 25.81 -1.21
CA ASN A 220 3.31 26.98 -0.50
C ASN A 220 2.64 27.24 0.85
N SER A 221 1.39 26.82 1.05
CA SER A 221 0.72 26.93 2.35
C SER A 221 1.36 26.07 3.45
N MET A 222 2.22 25.11 3.09
CA MET A 222 2.91 24.24 4.06
C MET A 222 4.15 24.90 4.69
N GLU A 223 4.64 26.04 4.18
CA GLU A 223 5.85 26.71 4.70
C GLU A 223 5.80 27.04 6.20
N SER A 224 4.59 27.22 6.74
CA SER A 224 4.38 27.55 8.16
C SER A 224 4.29 26.32 9.07
N LEU A 225 4.29 25.11 8.52
CA LEU A 225 4.08 23.85 9.26
C LEU A 225 5.37 23.29 9.85
N THR A 226 6.18 24.14 10.49
CA THR A 226 7.56 23.83 10.91
C THR A 226 7.68 22.73 11.97
N ASN A 227 6.57 22.33 12.60
CA ASN A 227 6.51 21.22 13.55
C ASN A 227 6.28 19.86 12.90
N LEU A 228 6.11 19.80 11.56
CA LEU A 228 5.90 18.56 10.84
C LEU A 228 7.10 17.61 11.01
N GLN A 229 6.76 16.36 11.33
CA GLN A 229 7.69 15.24 11.45
C GLN A 229 7.45 14.23 10.32
N LEU A 230 6.19 14.04 9.92
CA LEU A 230 5.78 13.16 8.83
C LEU A 230 4.97 13.94 7.81
N LEU A 231 5.41 13.91 6.55
CA LEU A 231 4.69 14.46 5.41
C LEU A 231 4.58 13.42 4.30
N ASP A 232 3.34 13.12 3.88
CA ASP A 232 3.06 12.30 2.71
C ASP A 232 2.14 13.04 1.73
N VAL A 233 2.74 13.51 0.64
CA VAL A 233 2.08 14.22 -0.48
C VAL A 233 2.23 13.43 -1.79
N ALA A 234 2.52 12.13 -1.72
CA ALA A 234 2.70 11.30 -2.91
C ALA A 234 1.45 11.23 -3.79
N GLN A 235 1.61 10.82 -5.05
CA GLN A 235 0.49 10.68 -6.00
C GLN A 235 -0.31 11.99 -6.17
N ASN A 236 0.38 13.09 -6.42
CA ASN A 236 -0.22 14.40 -6.72
C ASN A 236 0.34 14.93 -8.05
N ASN A 237 0.19 16.23 -8.31
CA ASN A 237 0.72 16.90 -9.50
C ASN A 237 1.73 18.00 -9.12
N ILE A 238 2.51 17.78 -8.05
CA ILE A 238 3.45 18.76 -7.51
C ILE A 238 4.70 18.80 -8.38
N GLN A 239 5.19 20.00 -8.68
CA GLN A 239 6.45 20.21 -9.40
C GLN A 239 7.46 21.00 -8.56
N ASN A 240 6.98 22.04 -7.85
CA ASN A 240 7.81 22.91 -7.03
C ASN A 240 7.64 22.55 -5.54
N ILE A 241 8.76 22.28 -4.86
CA ILE A 241 8.81 21.94 -3.44
C ILE A 241 9.57 22.95 -2.57
N ASN A 242 9.77 24.18 -3.03
CA ASN A 242 10.48 25.23 -2.27
C ASN A 242 9.87 25.46 -0.88
N ALA A 243 8.56 25.23 -0.74
CA ALA A 243 7.84 25.32 0.52
C ALA A 243 8.41 24.41 1.63
N LEU A 244 9.07 23.31 1.25
CA LEU A 244 9.63 22.33 2.19
C LEU A 244 10.94 22.79 2.85
N SER A 245 11.60 23.83 2.31
CA SER A 245 12.92 24.29 2.78
C SER A 245 12.97 24.70 4.27
N LYS A 246 11.81 25.06 4.85
CA LYS A 246 11.69 25.46 6.26
C LYS A 246 11.32 24.29 7.19
N LEU A 247 11.04 23.10 6.67
CA LEU A 247 10.48 21.98 7.44
C LEU A 247 11.58 21.05 8.00
N ALA A 248 12.51 21.61 8.75
CA ALA A 248 13.71 20.91 9.23
C ALA A 248 13.47 19.75 10.24
N ASN A 249 12.25 19.66 10.80
CA ASN A 249 11.87 18.62 11.76
C ASN A 249 11.35 17.33 11.12
N ILE A 250 11.24 17.29 9.78
CA ILE A 250 10.75 16.11 9.07
C ILE A 250 11.75 14.95 9.21
N ASN A 251 11.26 13.80 9.67
CA ASN A 251 12.00 12.54 9.71
C ASN A 251 11.50 11.54 8.66
N ARG A 252 10.28 11.71 8.15
CA ARG A 252 9.68 10.88 7.10
C ARG A 252 9.01 11.74 6.05
N LEU A 253 9.53 11.69 4.82
CA LEU A 253 9.02 12.43 3.69
C LEU A 253 8.68 11.48 2.53
N SER A 254 7.46 11.62 2.03
CA SER A 254 7.01 10.94 0.81
C SER A 254 6.46 11.98 -0.17
N ILE A 255 7.20 12.18 -1.27
CA ILE A 255 6.83 13.04 -2.40
C ILE A 255 6.82 12.25 -3.73
N ALA A 256 6.79 10.92 -3.64
CA ALA A 256 6.78 10.01 -4.78
C ALA A 256 5.56 10.22 -5.71
N GLN A 257 5.66 9.80 -6.97
CA GLN A 257 4.58 9.90 -7.97
C GLN A 257 4.05 11.34 -8.09
N ASN A 258 4.95 12.26 -8.43
CA ASN A 258 4.67 13.66 -8.69
C ASN A 258 5.38 14.07 -10.00
N LYS A 259 5.68 15.36 -10.19
CA LYS A 259 6.38 15.91 -11.37
C LYS A 259 7.62 16.69 -10.95
N ILE A 260 8.28 16.28 -9.87
CA ILE A 260 9.39 16.99 -9.24
C ILE A 260 10.68 16.67 -9.99
N SER A 261 11.47 17.67 -10.31
CA SER A 261 12.82 17.50 -10.86
C SER A 261 13.91 18.08 -9.97
N ASN A 262 13.61 19.20 -9.30
CA ASN A 262 14.54 19.85 -8.37
C ASN A 262 14.20 19.52 -6.92
N ILE A 263 15.13 18.87 -6.23
CA ILE A 263 15.04 18.53 -4.81
C ILE A 263 16.00 19.30 -3.90
N SER A 264 16.69 20.34 -4.40
CA SER A 264 17.56 21.19 -3.57
C SER A 264 16.89 21.79 -2.33
N PRO A 265 15.56 22.07 -2.29
CA PRO A 265 14.90 22.50 -1.06
C PRO A 265 14.99 21.51 0.12
N LEU A 266 15.41 20.26 -0.12
CA LEU A 266 15.58 19.25 0.93
C LEU A 266 16.93 19.34 1.66
N GLU A 267 17.90 20.14 1.17
CA GLU A 267 19.31 20.15 1.64
C GLU A 267 19.48 20.26 3.17
N ASN A 268 18.58 21.00 3.84
CA ASN A 268 18.66 21.23 5.29
C ASN A 268 17.89 20.22 6.15
N MET A 269 17.24 19.21 5.57
CA MET A 269 16.46 18.19 6.31
C MET A 269 17.37 17.12 6.94
N LYS A 270 18.24 17.52 7.87
CA LYS A 270 19.26 16.63 8.47
C LYS A 270 18.69 15.54 9.38
N ASN A 271 17.43 15.68 9.83
CA ASN A 271 16.74 14.69 10.67
C ASN A 271 16.04 13.59 9.85
N LEU A 272 16.15 13.64 8.52
CA LEU A 272 15.45 12.72 7.63
C LEU A 272 15.98 11.29 7.75
N GLN A 273 15.08 10.35 8.00
CA GLN A 273 15.37 8.93 8.13
C GLN A 273 14.75 8.11 7.00
N TYR A 274 13.58 8.53 6.51
CA TYR A 274 12.84 7.83 5.46
C TYR A 274 12.46 8.81 4.34
N LEU A 275 13.03 8.60 3.16
CA LEU A 275 12.81 9.47 2.00
C LEU A 275 12.32 8.67 0.79
N TYR A 276 11.11 8.98 0.33
CA TYR A 276 10.50 8.39 -0.85
C TYR A 276 10.31 9.47 -1.94
N LEU A 277 11.11 9.34 -3.00
CA LEU A 277 11.20 10.23 -4.15
C LEU A 277 10.77 9.57 -5.47
N GLY A 278 10.44 8.28 -5.46
CA GLY A 278 10.27 7.54 -6.71
C GLY A 278 9.13 8.02 -7.62
N SER A 279 9.18 7.66 -8.91
CA SER A 279 8.26 8.12 -9.95
C SER A 279 8.18 9.65 -10.02
N ASN A 280 9.31 10.29 -10.30
CA ASN A 280 9.43 11.73 -10.50
C ASN A 280 10.29 12.00 -11.75
N LYS A 281 10.95 13.15 -11.84
CA LYS A 281 11.86 13.54 -12.94
C LYS A 281 13.21 14.02 -12.40
N ILE A 282 13.67 13.38 -11.33
CA ILE A 282 14.88 13.79 -10.60
C ILE A 282 16.09 13.25 -11.33
N GLN A 283 17.07 14.13 -11.59
CA GLN A 283 18.34 13.79 -12.24
C GLN A 283 19.54 13.93 -11.29
N ASP A 284 19.39 14.72 -10.21
CA ASP A 284 20.46 15.00 -9.27
C ASP A 284 19.95 14.88 -7.83
N ILE A 285 20.74 14.19 -7.00
CA ILE A 285 20.51 13.98 -5.57
C ILE A 285 21.61 14.57 -4.68
N CYS A 286 22.52 15.39 -5.20
CA CYS A 286 23.68 15.93 -4.46
C CYS A 286 23.31 16.67 -3.17
N CYS A 287 22.11 17.24 -3.09
CA CYS A 287 21.59 17.90 -1.89
C CYS A 287 21.38 16.94 -0.71
N LEU A 288 21.39 15.62 -0.93
CA LEU A 288 21.21 14.61 0.11
C LEU A 288 22.51 14.28 0.87
N LYS A 289 23.68 14.80 0.44
CA LYS A 289 25.01 14.42 0.97
C LYS A 289 25.16 14.51 2.50
N GLU A 290 24.48 15.45 3.14
CA GLU A 290 24.56 15.68 4.60
C GLU A 290 23.50 14.89 5.41
N MET A 291 22.65 14.09 4.76
CA MET A 291 21.56 13.32 5.41
C MET A 291 22.08 12.03 6.07
N SER A 292 23.06 12.16 6.96
CA SER A 292 23.74 11.05 7.62
C SER A 292 22.83 10.12 8.45
N GLN A 293 21.61 10.55 8.78
CA GLN A 293 20.61 9.76 9.52
C GLN A 293 19.70 8.92 8.60
N LEU A 294 19.88 9.00 7.28
CA LEU A 294 19.00 8.34 6.34
C LEU A 294 19.12 6.80 6.44
N ILE A 295 18.00 6.15 6.71
CA ILE A 295 17.87 4.70 6.85
C ILE A 295 17.33 4.11 5.55
N LEU A 296 16.38 4.80 4.91
CA LEU A 296 15.74 4.38 3.67
C LEU A 296 15.73 5.52 2.65
N LEU A 297 16.23 5.22 1.46
CA LEU A 297 16.16 6.08 0.28
C LEU A 297 15.50 5.32 -0.87
N SER A 298 14.41 5.86 -1.40
CA SER A 298 13.75 5.33 -2.58
C SER A 298 13.69 6.41 -3.66
N VAL A 299 14.42 6.20 -4.75
CA VAL A 299 14.54 7.06 -5.93
C VAL A 299 14.14 6.32 -7.22
N TYR A 300 13.41 5.20 -7.11
CA TYR A 300 12.99 4.40 -8.26
C TYR A 300 12.25 5.24 -9.32
N ASP A 301 12.32 4.87 -10.59
CA ASP A 301 11.55 5.52 -11.66
C ASP A 301 11.80 7.04 -11.70
N ASN A 302 13.07 7.40 -11.92
CA ASN A 302 13.56 8.76 -12.08
C ASN A 302 14.54 8.79 -13.27
N GLU A 303 15.30 9.88 -13.42
CA GLU A 303 16.22 10.10 -14.52
C GLU A 303 17.67 10.23 -14.00
N LEU A 304 18.00 9.52 -12.91
CA LEU A 304 19.34 9.59 -12.29
C LEU A 304 20.37 8.87 -13.17
N GLU A 305 21.53 9.51 -13.35
CA GLU A 305 22.71 8.91 -13.97
C GLU A 305 23.84 8.68 -12.95
N ASP A 306 23.86 9.46 -11.86
CA ASP A 306 24.85 9.36 -10.80
C ASP A 306 24.21 9.19 -9.42
N ILE A 307 24.71 8.21 -8.66
CA ILE A 307 24.34 7.93 -7.28
C ILE A 307 25.50 8.13 -6.30
N SER A 308 26.65 8.65 -6.73
CA SER A 308 27.87 8.81 -5.93
C SER A 308 27.64 9.55 -4.61
N THR A 309 26.65 10.45 -4.58
CA THR A 309 26.20 11.17 -3.39
C THR A 309 25.89 10.25 -2.20
N ILE A 310 25.42 9.02 -2.42
CA ILE A 310 25.04 8.14 -1.33
C ILE A 310 26.23 7.60 -0.54
N ARG A 311 27.47 7.77 -1.03
CA ARG A 311 28.71 7.20 -0.46
C ARG A 311 28.84 7.37 1.06
N ASP A 312 28.44 8.52 1.59
CA ASP A 312 28.57 8.85 3.01
C ASP A 312 27.28 8.66 3.83
N LEU A 313 26.21 8.12 3.24
CA LEU A 313 24.96 7.78 3.92
C LEU A 313 25.11 6.46 4.70
N ARG A 314 26.03 6.42 5.66
CA ARG A 314 26.47 5.18 6.35
C ARG A 314 25.40 4.51 7.22
N GLN A 315 24.26 5.17 7.46
CA GLN A 315 23.12 4.59 8.14
C GLN A 315 22.13 3.89 7.20
N LEU A 316 22.34 3.98 5.88
CA LEU A 316 21.43 3.46 4.88
C LEU A 316 21.34 1.94 4.98
N GLN A 317 20.12 1.45 5.15
CA GLN A 317 19.78 0.03 5.23
C GLN A 317 19.00 -0.43 4.00
N VAL A 318 18.19 0.46 3.42
CA VAL A 318 17.36 0.18 2.27
C VAL A 318 17.59 1.23 1.21
N ILE A 319 17.93 0.79 0.00
CA ILE A 319 17.97 1.64 -1.18
C ILE A 319 17.16 1.01 -2.31
N ASP A 320 16.25 1.80 -2.88
CA ASP A 320 15.58 1.47 -4.12
C ASP A 320 15.92 2.52 -5.17
N MET A 321 16.65 2.10 -6.18
CA MET A 321 17.12 2.94 -7.27
C MET A 321 16.64 2.43 -8.63
N SER A 322 15.80 1.39 -8.66
CA SER A 322 15.31 0.72 -9.87
C SER A 322 14.76 1.70 -10.93
N ASN A 323 14.86 1.35 -12.21
CA ASN A 323 14.34 2.16 -13.32
C ASN A 323 14.91 3.60 -13.31
N ASN A 324 16.23 3.70 -13.40
CA ASN A 324 16.97 4.95 -13.62
C ASN A 324 18.00 4.70 -14.75
N ASN A 325 18.79 5.72 -15.09
CA ASN A 325 19.83 5.64 -16.12
C ASN A 325 21.22 5.41 -15.48
N ILE A 326 21.30 4.55 -14.45
CA ILE A 326 22.52 4.33 -13.67
C ILE A 326 23.29 3.14 -14.23
N ASP A 327 24.50 3.38 -14.73
CA ASP A 327 25.34 2.33 -15.32
C ASP A 327 26.26 1.62 -14.30
N ASN A 328 26.50 2.23 -13.13
CA ASN A 328 27.38 1.68 -12.09
C ASN A 328 26.82 1.96 -10.70
N ILE A 329 26.83 0.92 -9.85
CA ILE A 329 26.38 0.98 -8.46
C ILE A 329 27.48 0.60 -7.45
N ASP A 330 28.76 0.61 -7.82
CA ASP A 330 29.90 0.27 -6.95
C ASP A 330 29.95 1.06 -5.64
N VAL A 331 29.36 2.26 -5.59
CA VAL A 331 29.25 3.09 -4.40
C VAL A 331 28.65 2.34 -3.20
N ILE A 332 27.82 1.32 -3.44
CA ILE A 332 27.20 0.51 -2.38
C ILE A 332 28.24 -0.20 -1.51
N ASN A 333 29.47 -0.37 -2.02
CA ASN A 333 30.59 -0.93 -1.27
C ASN A 333 31.01 -0.06 -0.08
N HIS A 334 30.59 1.20 -0.01
CA HIS A 334 30.82 2.08 1.14
C HIS A 334 29.73 1.95 2.23
N LEU A 335 28.63 1.26 1.96
CA LEU A 335 27.44 1.24 2.81
C LEU A 335 27.33 -0.05 3.60
N SER A 336 28.01 -0.11 4.75
CA SER A 336 28.12 -1.34 5.58
C SER A 336 26.82 -1.81 6.24
N LYS A 337 25.81 -0.93 6.37
CA LYS A 337 24.51 -1.26 6.98
C LYS A 337 23.45 -1.71 5.98
N LEU A 338 23.76 -1.78 4.68
CA LEU A 338 22.79 -2.19 3.67
C LEU A 338 22.25 -3.60 3.94
N GLN A 339 20.93 -3.68 3.92
CA GLN A 339 20.15 -4.90 4.06
C GLN A 339 19.34 -5.21 2.81
N LYS A 340 18.88 -4.16 2.10
CA LYS A 340 18.01 -4.31 0.94
C LYS A 340 18.45 -3.39 -0.19
N ILE A 341 18.62 -3.97 -1.37
CA ILE A 341 18.92 -3.24 -2.60
C ILE A 341 17.89 -3.62 -3.65
N TYR A 342 17.29 -2.60 -4.27
CA TYR A 342 16.50 -2.72 -5.48
C TYR A 342 17.20 -1.95 -6.60
N ALA A 343 17.71 -2.67 -7.59
CA ALA A 343 18.50 -2.18 -8.71
C ALA A 343 18.04 -2.88 -10.01
N ASN A 344 16.72 -2.85 -10.24
CA ASN A 344 16.12 -3.42 -11.45
C ASN A 344 16.25 -2.44 -12.63
N ASP A 345 16.33 -2.97 -13.84
CA ASP A 345 16.34 -2.20 -15.10
C ASP A 345 17.48 -1.17 -15.19
N PHE A 346 18.72 -1.65 -15.03
CA PHE A 346 19.96 -0.86 -15.12
C PHE A 346 20.91 -1.33 -16.23
N GLN A 347 20.52 -2.31 -17.04
CA GLN A 347 21.41 -2.92 -18.04
C GLN A 347 22.72 -3.48 -17.45
N ILE A 348 22.71 -3.85 -16.16
CA ILE A 348 23.89 -4.43 -15.50
C ILE A 348 24.20 -5.79 -16.14
N SER A 349 25.42 -5.97 -16.64
CA SER A 349 25.90 -7.27 -17.13
C SER A 349 26.98 -7.90 -16.25
N ASP A 350 27.78 -7.07 -15.55
CA ASP A 350 28.90 -7.51 -14.72
C ASP A 350 28.73 -7.09 -13.27
N LEU A 351 28.71 -8.08 -12.37
CA LEU A 351 28.56 -7.90 -10.93
C LEU A 351 29.89 -7.80 -10.18
N THR A 352 31.03 -7.97 -10.87
CA THR A 352 32.35 -8.15 -10.26
C THR A 352 32.79 -6.92 -9.44
N LEU A 353 32.56 -5.72 -9.97
CA LEU A 353 32.90 -4.45 -9.30
C LEU A 353 31.81 -3.97 -8.33
N ILE A 354 30.62 -4.58 -8.40
CA ILE A 354 29.48 -4.25 -7.53
C ILE A 354 29.63 -4.94 -6.17
N PHE A 355 29.98 -6.24 -6.17
CA PHE A 355 30.10 -7.05 -4.95
C PHE A 355 31.56 -7.43 -4.64
N THR A 356 32.39 -6.42 -4.39
CA THR A 356 33.85 -6.60 -4.17
C THR A 356 34.19 -7.10 -2.76
N ARG A 357 33.31 -6.85 -1.79
CA ARG A 357 33.49 -7.21 -0.38
C ARG A 357 32.39 -8.13 0.15
N GLN A 358 32.55 -8.61 1.38
CA GLN A 358 31.48 -9.31 2.08
C GLN A 358 30.46 -8.30 2.64
N PHE A 359 29.17 -8.55 2.39
CA PHE A 359 28.07 -7.79 2.97
C PHE A 359 27.45 -8.58 4.13
N GLU A 360 27.77 -8.18 5.35
CA GLU A 360 27.36 -8.92 6.57
C GLU A 360 25.87 -8.80 6.89
N ASN A 361 25.18 -7.81 6.32
CA ASN A 361 23.78 -7.51 6.65
C ASN A 361 22.82 -7.68 5.45
N MET A 362 23.30 -8.07 4.27
CA MET A 362 22.46 -8.15 3.06
C MET A 362 21.41 -9.26 3.19
N LEU A 363 20.13 -8.89 3.15
CA LEU A 363 19.00 -9.82 3.28
C LEU A 363 18.23 -9.98 1.96
N GLU A 364 18.12 -8.91 1.18
CA GLU A 364 17.24 -8.86 0.01
C GLU A 364 17.92 -8.11 -1.15
N LEU A 365 18.00 -8.76 -2.31
CA LEU A 365 18.62 -8.22 -3.51
C LEU A 365 17.70 -8.41 -4.72
N HIS A 366 17.32 -7.29 -5.34
CA HIS A 366 16.57 -7.27 -6.59
C HIS A 366 17.43 -6.70 -7.72
N LEU A 367 17.62 -7.53 -8.75
CA LEU A 367 18.39 -7.27 -9.96
C LEU A 367 17.61 -7.74 -11.20
N CYS A 368 16.28 -7.65 -11.15
CA CYS A 368 15.42 -8.01 -12.27
C CYS A 368 15.67 -7.10 -13.48
N ASP A 369 15.36 -7.60 -14.68
CA ASP A 369 15.41 -6.81 -15.92
C ASP A 369 16.81 -6.23 -16.19
N ASN A 370 17.83 -7.06 -16.08
CA ASN A 370 19.22 -6.69 -16.38
C ASN A 370 19.82 -7.66 -17.42
N ASP A 371 21.11 -7.53 -17.74
CA ASP A 371 21.83 -8.37 -18.69
C ASP A 371 22.81 -9.34 -18.01
N ILE A 372 22.50 -9.76 -16.77
CA ILE A 372 23.39 -10.57 -15.94
C ILE A 372 23.44 -12.00 -16.48
N GLY A 373 24.65 -12.50 -16.74
CA GLY A 373 24.90 -13.92 -17.03
C GLY A 373 25.75 -14.62 -15.97
N ASN A 374 26.64 -13.89 -15.29
CA ASN A 374 27.60 -14.45 -14.34
C ASN A 374 27.21 -14.14 -12.88
N LEU A 375 26.87 -15.18 -12.12
CA LEU A 375 26.48 -15.06 -10.70
C LEU A 375 27.64 -15.28 -9.72
N SER A 376 28.86 -15.54 -10.18
CA SER A 376 30.03 -15.81 -9.32
C SER A 376 30.25 -14.76 -8.21
N PRO A 377 30.09 -13.44 -8.47
CA PRO A 377 30.23 -12.42 -7.43
C PRO A 377 29.21 -12.56 -6.27
N LEU A 378 28.05 -13.15 -6.51
CA LEU A 378 27.00 -13.30 -5.49
C LEU A 378 27.30 -14.39 -4.45
N ALA A 379 28.22 -15.32 -4.73
CA ALA A 379 28.56 -16.44 -3.83
C ALA A 379 29.05 -15.99 -2.43
N LYS A 380 29.49 -14.72 -2.31
CA LYS A 380 29.94 -14.10 -1.06
C LYS A 380 28.79 -13.61 -0.16
N LEU A 381 27.56 -13.47 -0.69
CA LEU A 381 26.41 -12.89 0.00
C LEU A 381 25.66 -13.91 0.86
N LYS A 382 26.36 -14.62 1.76
CA LYS A 382 25.83 -15.78 2.50
C LYS A 382 24.64 -15.47 3.44
N THR A 383 24.41 -14.21 3.76
CA THR A 383 23.29 -13.75 4.59
C THR A 383 22.00 -13.54 3.79
N LEU A 384 22.07 -13.61 2.46
CA LEU A 384 20.95 -13.33 1.57
C LEU A 384 19.80 -14.32 1.81
N GLN A 385 18.60 -13.77 1.95
CA GLN A 385 17.36 -14.51 2.16
C GLN A 385 16.45 -14.45 0.94
N GLN A 386 16.47 -13.34 0.20
CA GLN A 386 15.65 -13.14 -0.98
C GLN A 386 16.51 -12.65 -2.14
N LEU A 387 16.43 -13.35 -3.27
CA LEU A 387 17.16 -13.01 -4.49
C LEU A 387 16.21 -13.00 -5.69
N TRP A 388 16.11 -11.84 -6.34
CA TRP A 388 15.25 -11.62 -7.49
C TRP A 388 16.12 -11.30 -8.71
N LEU A 389 16.11 -12.22 -9.68
CA LEU A 389 16.96 -12.22 -10.88
C LEU A 389 16.12 -12.47 -12.15
N GLN A 390 14.82 -12.15 -12.10
CA GLN A 390 13.93 -12.34 -13.24
C GLN A 390 14.40 -11.54 -14.46
N ASN A 391 14.15 -12.05 -15.68
CA ASN A 391 14.46 -11.34 -16.93
C ASN A 391 15.95 -10.96 -17.02
N ASN A 392 16.82 -11.98 -17.01
CA ASN A 392 18.28 -11.84 -17.18
C ASN A 392 18.77 -12.86 -18.23
N ARG A 393 20.09 -13.07 -18.33
CA ARG A 393 20.73 -14.02 -19.27
C ARG A 393 21.46 -15.15 -18.53
N ILE A 394 20.91 -15.58 -17.39
CA ILE A 394 21.56 -16.54 -16.49
C ILE A 394 21.35 -17.96 -17.01
N ASN A 395 22.45 -18.71 -17.19
CA ASN A 395 22.40 -20.14 -17.51
C ASN A 395 23.01 -21.03 -16.41
N ASP A 396 24.07 -20.55 -15.76
CA ASP A 396 24.78 -21.23 -14.67
C ASP A 396 24.41 -20.63 -13.32
N ILE A 397 23.77 -21.44 -12.49
CA ILE A 397 23.39 -21.09 -11.12
C ILE A 397 24.24 -21.81 -10.06
N SER A 398 25.31 -22.50 -10.45
CA SER A 398 26.23 -23.16 -9.52
C SER A 398 26.78 -22.25 -8.42
N PRO A 399 27.02 -20.93 -8.64
CA PRO A 399 27.47 -20.03 -7.56
C PRO A 399 26.45 -19.84 -6.42
N LEU A 400 25.18 -20.18 -6.63
CA LEU A 400 24.12 -20.01 -5.63
C LEU A 400 24.11 -21.10 -4.55
N ASN A 401 24.82 -22.23 -4.76
CA ASN A 401 24.81 -23.36 -3.82
C ASN A 401 25.30 -23.01 -2.40
N CYS A 402 26.09 -21.95 -2.26
CA CYS A 402 26.63 -21.45 -0.99
C CYS A 402 25.65 -20.56 -0.22
N LEU A 403 24.53 -20.15 -0.83
CA LEU A 403 23.56 -19.23 -0.25
C LEU A 403 22.48 -19.98 0.53
N THR A 404 22.91 -20.72 1.55
CA THR A 404 22.06 -21.66 2.32
C THR A 404 20.95 -21.01 3.14
N ASN A 405 20.93 -19.68 3.25
CA ASN A 405 19.87 -18.91 3.92
C ASN A 405 18.75 -18.42 2.98
N LEU A 406 18.85 -18.67 1.67
CA LEU A 406 17.84 -18.24 0.70
C LEU A 406 16.49 -18.92 0.96
N ASN A 407 15.47 -18.11 1.25
CA ASN A 407 14.09 -18.55 1.37
C ASN A 407 13.24 -18.23 0.13
N THR A 408 13.66 -17.26 -0.69
CA THR A 408 12.96 -16.85 -1.90
C THR A 408 13.95 -16.65 -3.03
N LEU A 409 13.74 -17.32 -4.15
CA LEU A 409 14.54 -17.17 -5.37
C LEU A 409 13.64 -17.02 -6.58
N ASN A 410 13.81 -15.92 -7.31
CA ASN A 410 13.15 -15.71 -8.60
C ASN A 410 14.18 -15.72 -9.73
N LEU A 411 14.13 -16.75 -10.57
CA LEU A 411 14.94 -16.94 -11.77
C LEU A 411 14.08 -16.97 -13.04
N GLN A 412 12.83 -16.49 -12.97
CA GLN A 412 11.93 -16.52 -14.11
C GLN A 412 12.52 -15.81 -15.35
N ASN A 413 12.25 -16.33 -16.55
CA ASN A 413 12.69 -15.76 -17.81
C ASN A 413 14.22 -15.56 -17.86
N ASN A 414 14.93 -16.69 -17.85
CA ASN A 414 16.38 -16.80 -17.96
C ASN A 414 16.71 -17.98 -18.89
N GLU A 415 17.98 -18.39 -18.93
CA GLU A 415 18.49 -19.48 -19.76
C GLU A 415 18.94 -20.68 -18.91
N VAL A 416 18.39 -20.86 -17.70
CA VAL A 416 18.80 -21.91 -16.78
C VAL A 416 18.41 -23.28 -17.34
N VAL A 417 19.37 -24.21 -17.33
CA VAL A 417 19.16 -25.61 -17.75
C VAL A 417 19.26 -26.55 -16.55
N ASP A 418 20.30 -26.37 -15.73
CA ASP A 418 20.62 -27.22 -14.59
C ASP A 418 20.23 -26.55 -13.27
N ILE A 419 19.35 -27.21 -12.52
CA ILE A 419 18.90 -26.77 -11.19
C ILE A 419 19.42 -27.64 -10.04
N THR A 420 20.32 -28.59 -10.32
CA THR A 420 20.98 -29.39 -9.28
C THR A 420 21.69 -28.56 -8.20
N PRO A 421 22.25 -27.34 -8.47
CA PRO A 421 22.84 -26.53 -7.41
C PRO A 421 21.88 -26.08 -6.30
N LEU A 422 20.57 -26.14 -6.54
CA LEU A 422 19.55 -25.72 -5.56
C LEU A 422 19.18 -26.80 -4.54
N LYS A 423 19.59 -28.06 -4.76
CA LYS A 423 19.18 -29.21 -3.93
C LYS A 423 19.51 -29.03 -2.45
N ASP A 424 20.66 -28.41 -2.15
CA ASP A 424 21.18 -28.30 -0.77
C ASP A 424 20.69 -27.03 -0.06
N ILE A 425 19.93 -26.17 -0.75
CA ILE A 425 19.33 -24.96 -0.18
C ILE A 425 17.99 -25.31 0.46
N ILE A 426 18.04 -26.05 1.57
CA ILE A 426 16.87 -26.57 2.29
C ILE A 426 15.94 -25.48 2.86
N SER A 427 16.41 -24.24 2.94
CA SER A 427 15.68 -23.08 3.46
C SER A 427 14.75 -22.43 2.44
N LEU A 428 14.88 -22.78 1.15
CA LEU A 428 14.05 -22.23 0.08
C LEU A 428 12.58 -22.60 0.35
N ASN A 429 11.71 -21.60 0.26
CA ASN A 429 10.27 -21.69 0.48
C ASN A 429 9.49 -21.33 -0.78
N ILE A 430 10.01 -20.37 -1.55
CA ILE A 430 9.40 -19.83 -2.75
C ILE A 430 10.44 -19.83 -3.85
N LEU A 431 10.16 -20.55 -4.94
CA LEU A 431 11.05 -20.64 -6.09
C LEU A 431 10.26 -20.45 -7.40
N TYR A 432 10.67 -19.45 -8.18
CA TYR A 432 10.11 -19.15 -9.50
C TYR A 432 11.12 -19.50 -10.59
N LEU A 433 10.75 -20.43 -11.46
CA LEU A 433 11.63 -20.96 -12.53
C LEU A 433 10.99 -20.90 -13.93
N ASN A 434 9.83 -20.27 -14.06
CA ASN A 434 9.10 -20.18 -15.32
C ASN A 434 9.98 -19.60 -16.44
N ASP A 435 9.68 -19.95 -17.69
CA ASP A 435 10.37 -19.41 -18.86
C ASP A 435 11.91 -19.62 -18.81
N ASN A 436 12.34 -20.82 -18.43
CA ASN A 436 13.74 -21.29 -18.51
C ASN A 436 13.86 -22.50 -19.47
N GLN A 437 15.06 -23.09 -19.56
CA GLN A 437 15.36 -24.27 -20.39
C GLN A 437 15.49 -25.56 -19.57
N ILE A 438 14.83 -25.62 -18.42
CA ILE A 438 14.90 -26.72 -17.46
C ILE A 438 14.14 -27.93 -17.99
N CYS A 439 14.82 -29.07 -18.09
CA CYS A 439 14.24 -30.34 -18.53
C CYS A 439 14.13 -31.38 -17.40
N ASP A 440 14.89 -31.22 -16.30
CA ASP A 440 14.90 -32.13 -15.16
C ASP A 440 14.67 -31.35 -13.86
N VAL A 441 13.69 -31.78 -13.08
CA VAL A 441 13.32 -31.22 -11.76
C VAL A 441 13.43 -32.24 -10.63
N SER A 442 13.95 -33.44 -10.92
CA SER A 442 14.04 -34.55 -9.97
C SER A 442 14.78 -34.19 -8.69
N CYS A 443 15.80 -33.33 -8.79
CA CYS A 443 16.58 -32.84 -7.64
C CYS A 443 15.75 -32.05 -6.60
N LEU A 444 14.57 -31.54 -6.96
CA LEU A 444 13.68 -30.77 -6.07
C LEU A 444 12.50 -31.60 -5.53
N GLN A 445 12.23 -32.79 -6.07
CA GLN A 445 11.04 -33.59 -5.72
C GLN A 445 11.03 -34.08 -4.26
N ALA A 446 12.17 -34.14 -3.59
CA ALA A 446 12.28 -34.55 -2.19
C ALA A 446 11.88 -33.46 -1.18
N CYS A 447 11.86 -32.18 -1.59
CA CYS A 447 11.78 -31.04 -0.67
C CYS A 447 10.59 -30.10 -0.94
N TYR A 448 9.86 -30.26 -2.05
CA TYR A 448 8.87 -29.27 -2.48
C TYR A 448 7.60 -29.84 -3.11
N GLU A 449 6.47 -29.15 -2.86
CA GLU A 449 5.25 -29.32 -3.64
C GLU A 449 5.41 -28.57 -4.96
N ILE A 450 5.53 -29.32 -6.06
CA ILE A 450 5.62 -28.74 -7.40
C ILE A 450 4.19 -28.52 -7.91
N LEU A 451 3.72 -27.26 -7.89
CA LEU A 451 2.48 -26.89 -8.54
C LEU A 451 2.73 -26.74 -10.04
N PHE A 452 2.51 -27.82 -10.78
CA PHE A 452 2.62 -27.84 -12.24
C PHE A 452 1.48 -27.05 -12.90
N LEU A 453 1.82 -26.03 -13.68
CA LEU A 453 0.92 -25.32 -14.60
C LEU A 453 1.55 -25.33 -16.01
N ASN A 454 1.63 -26.51 -16.64
CA ASN A 454 2.26 -26.72 -17.95
C ASN A 454 3.75 -26.32 -17.99
N ARG A 455 4.19 -25.48 -18.95
CA ARG A 455 5.59 -24.96 -19.05
C ARG A 455 6.02 -24.04 -17.90
N ASN A 456 5.15 -23.83 -16.92
CA ASN A 456 5.38 -22.98 -15.76
C ASN A 456 5.15 -23.80 -14.47
N PHE A 457 6.05 -23.67 -13.51
CA PHE A 457 5.88 -24.20 -12.17
C PHE A 457 6.40 -23.20 -11.12
N ILE A 458 5.57 -22.97 -10.10
CA ILE A 458 5.97 -22.31 -8.86
C ILE A 458 6.19 -23.44 -7.87
N VAL A 459 7.38 -23.48 -7.29
CA VAL A 459 7.73 -24.49 -6.31
C VAL A 459 7.49 -23.87 -4.92
N LYS A 460 6.61 -24.49 -4.14
CA LYS A 460 6.34 -24.09 -2.75
C LYS A 460 6.75 -25.21 -1.80
N ASN A 461 7.49 -24.85 -0.75
CA ASN A 461 7.91 -25.81 0.27
C ASN A 461 6.71 -26.31 1.10
N HIS A 462 6.66 -27.61 1.39
CA HIS A 462 5.60 -28.26 2.17
C HIS A 462 5.44 -27.71 3.59
N ASN A 463 6.42 -26.98 4.13
CA ASN A 463 6.37 -26.38 5.45
C ASN A 463 5.55 -25.06 5.55
N PHE A 464 4.87 -24.64 4.47
CA PHE A 464 4.16 -23.36 4.42
C PHE A 464 2.69 -23.45 4.91
N GLN A 465 2.40 -22.94 6.12
CA GLN A 465 1.05 -22.97 6.73
C GLN A 465 0.12 -21.78 6.40
N LYS A 466 0.42 -20.90 5.44
CA LYS A 466 -0.47 -19.76 5.08
C LYS A 466 -1.07 -19.88 3.67
N GLN A 467 -2.39 -19.77 3.58
CA GLN A 467 -3.11 -19.78 2.31
C GLN A 467 -2.72 -18.57 1.41
N PRO A 468 -2.67 -18.74 0.08
CA PRO A 468 -2.31 -17.67 -0.85
C PRO A 468 -3.33 -16.53 -0.85
N THR A 469 -2.84 -15.28 -0.87
CA THR A 469 -3.68 -14.08 -0.96
C THR A 469 -4.23 -13.86 -2.38
N ARG A 470 -5.37 -13.17 -2.47
CA ARG A 470 -6.12 -12.87 -3.71
C ARG A 470 -5.29 -12.25 -4.85
N GLU A 471 -4.21 -11.53 -4.53
CA GLU A 471 -3.28 -10.96 -5.53
C GLU A 471 -2.51 -12.02 -6.32
N HIS A 472 -2.15 -13.16 -5.70
CA HIS A 472 -1.50 -14.29 -6.37
C HIS A 472 -2.42 -14.99 -7.39
N ILE A 473 -3.75 -14.93 -7.17
CA ILE A 473 -4.76 -15.51 -8.07
C ILE A 473 -5.13 -14.52 -9.21
N LEU A 474 -5.00 -13.22 -8.97
CA LEU A 474 -5.30 -12.18 -9.95
C LEU A 474 -4.21 -12.01 -11.02
N LEU A 475 -2.93 -12.24 -10.67
CA LEU A 475 -1.82 -12.30 -11.62
C LEU A 475 -1.92 -13.51 -12.56
N SER A 476 -2.43 -14.65 -12.08
CA SER A 476 -2.61 -15.85 -12.93
C SER A 476 -3.73 -15.72 -13.96
N ASN A 477 -4.76 -14.91 -13.67
CA ASN A 477 -5.90 -14.73 -14.58
C ASN A 477 -5.68 -13.62 -15.64
N ARG A 478 -4.81 -12.63 -15.39
CA ARG A 478 -4.47 -11.61 -16.41
C ARG A 478 -3.60 -12.14 -17.55
N MET A 479 -2.88 -13.25 -17.36
CA MET A 479 -2.02 -13.85 -18.38
C MET A 479 -2.73 -14.84 -19.32
N LYS A 480 -3.99 -15.19 -19.08
CA LYS A 480 -4.79 -16.05 -19.97
C LYS A 480 -5.03 -15.45 -21.37
N HIS A 481 -5.02 -14.13 -21.50
CA HIS A 481 -5.37 -13.45 -22.76
C HIS A 481 -4.18 -13.33 -23.74
N CYS A 482 -2.93 -13.36 -23.25
CA CYS A 482 -1.73 -13.31 -24.12
C CYS A 482 -1.39 -14.67 -24.74
N PHE A 483 -1.79 -15.78 -24.09
CA PHE A 483 -1.44 -17.14 -24.52
C PHE A 483 -2.23 -17.64 -25.73
N LEU A 484 -3.52 -17.29 -25.86
CA LEU A 484 -4.30 -17.64 -27.07
C LEU A 484 -3.82 -16.86 -28.32
N GLN A 485 -3.21 -15.69 -28.12
CA GLN A 485 -2.74 -14.85 -29.21
C GLN A 485 -1.40 -15.32 -29.79
N SER A 486 -0.50 -15.87 -28.97
CA SER A 486 0.80 -16.40 -29.44
C SER A 486 0.69 -17.77 -30.10
N GLN A 487 -0.27 -18.61 -29.70
CA GLN A 487 -0.50 -19.91 -30.33
C GLN A 487 -1.09 -19.84 -31.74
N ILE A 488 -1.87 -18.79 -32.07
CA ILE A 488 -2.41 -18.58 -33.42
C ILE A 488 -1.32 -18.02 -34.36
N LEU A 489 -0.48 -17.13 -33.86
CA LEU A 489 0.61 -16.48 -34.61
C LEU A 489 1.68 -17.49 -35.12
N ASN A 490 1.97 -18.52 -34.34
CA ASN A 490 2.97 -19.54 -34.68
C ASN A 490 2.48 -20.61 -35.68
N LYS A 491 1.21 -20.54 -36.11
CA LYS A 491 0.64 -21.42 -37.17
C LYS A 491 0.43 -20.70 -38.51
N LEU A 492 0.71 -19.40 -38.58
CA LEU A 492 0.52 -18.57 -39.78
C LEU A 492 1.81 -18.52 -40.60
N SER A 493 1.70 -18.48 -41.93
CA SER A 493 2.85 -18.26 -42.82
C SER A 493 3.50 -16.89 -42.54
N GLN A 494 4.80 -16.73 -42.84
CA GLN A 494 5.51 -15.45 -42.64
C GLN A 494 4.77 -14.25 -43.27
N ARG A 495 4.09 -14.45 -44.40
CA ARG A 495 3.27 -13.42 -45.06
C ARG A 495 2.04 -13.04 -44.22
N GLN A 496 1.35 -14.00 -43.63
CA GLN A 496 0.21 -13.77 -42.73
C GLN A 496 0.64 -13.15 -41.39
N GLN A 497 1.83 -13.49 -40.88
CA GLN A 497 2.41 -12.87 -39.70
C GLN A 497 2.70 -11.38 -39.94
N GLN A 498 3.20 -11.00 -41.12
CA GLN A 498 3.39 -9.59 -41.48
C GLN A 498 2.06 -8.83 -41.60
N THR A 499 1.03 -9.44 -42.19
CA THR A 499 -0.32 -8.86 -42.25
C THR A 499 -0.92 -8.67 -40.85
N TRP A 500 -0.70 -9.64 -39.95
CA TRP A 500 -1.13 -9.56 -38.55
C TRP A 500 -0.39 -8.48 -37.75
N ILE A 501 0.91 -8.29 -37.99
CA ILE A 501 1.69 -7.20 -37.37
C ILE A 501 1.17 -5.83 -37.84
N LYS A 502 0.85 -5.70 -39.13
CA LYS A 502 0.23 -4.48 -39.68
C LYS A 502 -1.15 -4.22 -39.04
N PHE A 503 -1.97 -5.25 -38.85
CA PHE A 503 -3.26 -5.16 -38.16
C PHE A 503 -3.12 -4.82 -36.65
N LYS A 504 -2.11 -5.37 -35.96
CA LYS A 504 -1.80 -5.08 -34.55
C LYS A 504 -1.32 -3.65 -34.34
N ASN A 505 -0.54 -3.12 -35.29
CA ASN A 505 -0.11 -1.73 -35.27
C ASN A 505 -1.29 -0.80 -35.59
N PHE A 506 -2.15 -1.16 -36.55
CA PHE A 506 -3.38 -0.42 -36.84
C PHE A 506 -4.31 -0.34 -35.62
N THR A 507 -4.54 -1.45 -34.91
CA THR A 507 -5.38 -1.48 -33.70
C THR A 507 -4.76 -0.70 -32.53
N LYS A 508 -3.43 -0.74 -32.36
CA LYS A 508 -2.73 0.12 -31.38
C LYS A 508 -2.87 1.61 -31.70
N THR A 509 -2.78 1.99 -32.97
CA THR A 509 -3.00 3.37 -33.43
C THR A 509 -4.45 3.80 -33.21
N VAL A 510 -5.42 2.93 -33.51
CA VAL A 510 -6.85 3.17 -33.23
C VAL A 510 -7.13 3.33 -31.73
N GLN A 511 -6.47 2.55 -30.89
CA GLN A 511 -6.61 2.60 -29.43
C GLN A 511 -5.92 3.83 -28.81
N ALA A 512 -4.79 4.26 -29.37
CA ALA A 512 -4.14 5.52 -29.00
C ALA A 512 -5.01 6.74 -29.38
N MET A 513 -5.71 6.67 -30.52
CA MET A 513 -6.60 7.75 -30.98
C MET A 513 -7.95 7.80 -30.26
N THR A 514 -8.51 6.65 -29.83
CA THR A 514 -9.70 6.62 -28.94
C THR A 514 -9.40 7.28 -27.58
N ASN A 515 -8.16 7.12 -27.10
CA ASN A 515 -7.69 7.79 -25.88
C ASN A 515 -7.41 9.29 -26.06
N MET A 516 -7.37 9.80 -27.30
CA MET A 516 -7.12 11.22 -27.62
C MET A 516 -8.37 12.04 -27.99
N GLY A 517 -9.56 11.43 -28.10
CA GLY A 517 -10.82 12.14 -28.38
C GLY A 517 -10.94 12.66 -29.83
N PHE A 518 -11.67 11.92 -30.67
CA PHE A 518 -11.73 12.05 -32.14
C PHE A 518 -12.10 13.42 -32.72
N LYS A 519 -11.34 13.86 -33.74
CA LYS A 519 -11.73 14.79 -34.81
C LYS A 519 -10.84 14.48 -36.03
N TYR A 520 -11.34 13.80 -37.07
CA TYR A 520 -10.92 13.81 -38.49
C TYR A 520 -11.51 12.56 -39.19
N HIS A 521 -12.76 12.67 -39.67
CA HIS A 521 -13.56 11.50 -40.06
C HIS A 521 -13.45 11.06 -41.53
N ILE A 522 -12.98 11.90 -42.47
CA ILE A 522 -13.08 11.60 -43.92
C ILE A 522 -11.80 10.95 -44.46
N LEU A 523 -10.61 11.46 -44.12
CA LEU A 523 -9.34 10.86 -44.51
C LEU A 523 -9.10 9.50 -43.85
N PHE A 524 -9.61 9.31 -42.62
CA PHE A 524 -9.55 8.03 -41.91
C PHE A 524 -10.40 6.95 -42.57
N VAL A 525 -11.61 7.27 -43.04
CA VAL A 525 -12.48 6.30 -43.71
C VAL A 525 -11.88 5.90 -45.07
N GLN A 526 -11.25 6.82 -45.80
CA GLN A 526 -10.55 6.50 -47.04
C GLN A 526 -9.28 5.65 -46.82
N ALA A 527 -8.48 5.97 -45.81
CA ALA A 527 -7.28 5.20 -45.47
C ALA A 527 -7.63 3.81 -44.93
N ALA A 528 -8.63 3.71 -44.05
CA ALA A 528 -9.12 2.45 -43.50
C ALA A 528 -9.79 1.60 -44.58
N ALA A 529 -10.55 2.19 -45.50
CA ALA A 529 -11.13 1.48 -46.64
C ALA A 529 -10.04 0.94 -47.59
N SER A 530 -8.98 1.72 -47.87
CA SER A 530 -7.85 1.21 -48.70
C SER A 530 -7.05 0.13 -48.00
N THR A 531 -6.89 0.22 -46.67
CA THR A 531 -6.18 -0.78 -45.86
C THR A 531 -7.00 -2.05 -45.74
N LEU A 532 -8.33 -1.94 -45.57
CA LEU A 532 -9.25 -3.08 -45.57
C LEU A 532 -9.37 -3.72 -46.96
N ALA A 533 -9.37 -2.95 -48.04
CA ALA A 533 -9.35 -3.47 -49.41
C ALA A 533 -8.04 -4.22 -49.71
N SER A 534 -6.89 -3.67 -49.27
CA SER A 534 -5.59 -4.35 -49.36
C SER A 534 -5.52 -5.62 -48.51
N ILE A 535 -6.19 -5.64 -47.35
CA ILE A 535 -6.28 -6.85 -46.51
C ILE A 535 -7.20 -7.89 -47.18
N TYR A 536 -8.30 -7.47 -47.81
CA TYR A 536 -9.27 -8.36 -48.45
C TYR A 536 -8.71 -9.00 -49.73
N GLU A 537 -8.02 -8.23 -50.59
CA GLU A 537 -7.32 -8.76 -51.79
C GLU A 537 -6.16 -9.72 -51.46
N HIS A 538 -5.68 -9.74 -50.22
CA HIS A 538 -4.57 -10.60 -49.77
C HIS A 538 -5.03 -11.78 -48.89
N TRP A 539 -6.36 -11.93 -48.68
CA TRP A 539 -6.95 -13.00 -47.86
C TRP A 539 -7.68 -14.07 -48.67
N GLU A 540 -8.12 -13.78 -49.91
CA GLU A 540 -8.28 -14.80 -50.97
C GLU A 540 -6.92 -15.24 -51.50
#